data_AF-A0A376H8N1-F1
#
_entry.id   AF-A0A376H8N1-F1
#
_cell.length_a   1.000
_cell.length_b   1.000
_cell.length_c   1.000
_cell.angle_alpha   90.00
_cell.angle_beta   90.00
_cell.angle_gamma   90.00
#
_symmetry.space_group_name_H-M   'P 1'
#
loop_
_entity.id
_entity.type
_entity.pdbx_description
1 polymer ?
#
loop_
_entity_poly.entity_id
_entity_poly.type
_entity_poly.pdbx_seq_one_letter_code
_entity_poly.pdbx_strand_id
1 'polypeptide(L)'
;MSDITISRPEVVNGHTDVICSTSIRHILAVRKSTLLQIDTLIRQLAEISAMTESIGGKTAPDWAMKQDFRCGCWLMEKPETAMKAITRNLDREIWRDLMQRSGMLSLMDAQARDTWYRSLEYDNFPEISEANILSTFEQLHQNKDEVFERGVINVFRGLNWNYKTNCPCKFGSKIIVNNLVRWDRWGFHLITGQQTDRLVDLERMLHLFSGKPIPDNRENITIRLDGHIQSVQGKERYEDEMFIIKYFKKGSAHITFKRLELIDRINDIIARYFPSVLSA
;
A
#
# COMPACT_ATOMS: atom_id res chain seq x y z
N MET A 1 -23.65 6.22 -30.82
CA MET A 1 -22.98 5.03 -30.27
C MET A 1 -21.65 4.93 -30.97
N SER A 2 -20.58 5.36 -30.30
CA SER A 2 -19.21 5.27 -30.83
C SER A 2 -18.52 4.19 -30.01
N ASP A 3 -18.21 3.06 -30.65
CA ASP A 3 -17.47 1.97 -30.04
C ASP A 3 -16.05 2.44 -29.74
N ILE A 4 -15.81 2.89 -28.50
CA ILE A 4 -14.46 3.12 -27.98
C ILE A 4 -13.89 1.74 -27.66
N THR A 5 -13.24 1.13 -28.64
CA THR A 5 -12.39 -0.03 -28.40
C THR A 5 -11.17 0.46 -27.63
N ILE A 6 -11.23 0.39 -26.29
CA ILE A 6 -10.06 0.60 -25.42
C ILE A 6 -9.13 -0.59 -25.67
N SER A 7 -8.17 -0.44 -26.59
CA SER A 7 -7.05 -1.36 -26.72
C SER A 7 -6.17 -1.21 -25.48
N ARG A 8 -6.54 -1.91 -24.41
CA ARG A 8 -5.69 -2.09 -23.23
C ARG A 8 -4.45 -2.83 -23.71
N PRO A 9 -3.23 -2.25 -23.61
CA PRO A 9 -2.04 -3.02 -23.91
C PRO A 9 -2.01 -4.21 -22.93
N GLU A 10 -1.90 -5.41 -23.47
CA GLU A 10 -1.68 -6.64 -22.70
C GLU A 10 -0.35 -6.50 -21.95
N VAL A 11 -0.40 -5.94 -20.74
CA VAL A 11 0.66 -6.10 -19.76
C VAL A 11 0.35 -7.40 -19.03
N VAL A 12 0.82 -8.48 -19.64
CA VAL A 12 0.91 -9.81 -19.07
C VAL A 12 1.85 -9.75 -17.85
N ASN A 13 1.36 -10.32 -16.76
CA ASN A 13 2.03 -10.69 -15.50
C ASN A 13 2.42 -9.58 -14.52
N GLY A 14 1.97 -9.81 -13.28
CA GLY A 14 2.25 -9.00 -12.10
C GLY A 14 3.75 -8.88 -11.83
N HIS A 15 4.12 -7.69 -11.34
CA HIS A 15 5.47 -7.32 -10.94
C HIS A 15 6.49 -7.34 -12.09
N THR A 16 6.30 -6.46 -13.07
CA THR A 16 7.38 -6.08 -13.97
C THR A 16 8.12 -4.88 -13.37
N ASP A 17 9.40 -5.02 -13.05
CA ASP A 17 10.28 -3.97 -12.49
C ASP A 17 10.47 -2.73 -13.39
N VAL A 18 9.79 -2.66 -14.54
CA VAL A 18 10.04 -1.67 -15.58
C VAL A 18 8.73 -1.07 -16.08
N ILE A 19 8.53 0.23 -15.81
CA ILE A 19 7.50 1.03 -16.45
C ILE A 19 8.05 1.49 -17.82
N CYS A 20 7.53 0.94 -18.91
CA CYS A 20 7.97 1.30 -20.25
C CYS A 20 7.66 2.78 -20.57
N SER A 21 8.59 3.49 -21.23
CA SER A 21 8.39 4.88 -21.67
C SER A 21 7.20 5.07 -22.60
N THR A 22 6.90 4.06 -23.43
CA THR A 22 5.68 4.00 -24.26
C THR A 22 4.40 4.03 -23.43
N SER A 23 4.40 3.37 -22.27
CA SER A 23 3.29 3.41 -21.32
C SER A 23 3.13 4.80 -20.68
N ILE A 24 4.23 5.47 -20.34
CA ILE A 24 4.19 6.83 -19.76
C ILE A 24 3.57 7.80 -20.77
N ARG A 25 4.05 7.80 -22.02
CA ARG A 25 3.50 8.66 -23.08
C ARG A 25 2.02 8.39 -23.33
N HIS A 26 1.62 7.12 -23.32
CA HIS A 26 0.21 6.74 -23.44
C HIS A 26 -0.64 7.30 -22.28
N ILE A 27 -0.19 7.14 -21.03
CA ILE A 27 -0.88 7.70 -19.84
C ILE A 27 -1.05 9.21 -19.97
N LEU A 28 0.01 9.94 -20.36
CA LEU A 28 -0.04 11.40 -20.52
C LEU A 28 -1.01 11.83 -21.64
N ALA A 29 -1.01 11.12 -22.77
CA ALA A 29 -1.91 11.40 -23.88
C ALA A 29 -3.38 11.15 -23.51
N VAL A 30 -3.67 10.01 -22.88
CA VAL A 30 -5.02 9.66 -22.41
C VAL A 30 -5.48 10.66 -21.35
N ARG A 31 -4.67 10.93 -20.32
CA ARG A 31 -4.96 11.94 -19.29
C ARG A 31 -5.34 13.29 -19.90
N LYS A 32 -4.53 13.79 -20.83
CA LYS A 32 -4.78 15.08 -21.49
C LYS A 32 -6.11 15.08 -22.25
N SER A 33 -6.37 14.04 -23.04
CA SER A 33 -7.62 13.92 -23.81
C SER A 33 -8.84 13.80 -22.89
N THR A 34 -8.75 13.00 -21.83
CA THR A 34 -9.82 12.82 -20.84
C THR A 34 -10.15 14.12 -20.13
N LEU A 35 -9.15 14.87 -19.64
CA LEU A 35 -9.39 16.14 -18.95
C LEU A 35 -10.03 17.19 -19.87
N LEU A 36 -9.65 17.23 -21.16
CA LEU A 36 -10.27 18.12 -22.14
C LEU A 36 -11.75 17.77 -22.36
N GLN A 37 -12.08 16.47 -22.48
CA GLN A 37 -13.46 16.01 -22.64
C GLN A 37 -14.29 16.31 -21.39
N ILE A 38 -13.73 16.15 -20.19
CA ILE A 38 -14.42 16.47 -18.95
C ILE A 38 -14.67 17.98 -18.82
N ASP A 39 -13.70 18.84 -19.14
CA ASP A 39 -13.88 20.30 -19.12
C ASP A 39 -15.02 20.71 -20.07
N THR A 40 -15.03 20.14 -21.28
CA THR A 40 -16.10 20.38 -22.27
C THR A 40 -17.47 19.98 -21.70
N LEU A 41 -17.58 18.80 -21.10
CA LEU A 41 -18.82 18.31 -20.50
C LEU A 41 -19.31 19.19 -19.36
N ILE A 42 -18.42 19.65 -18.48
CA ILE A 42 -18.78 20.51 -17.34
C ILE A 42 -19.28 21.88 -17.83
N ARG A 43 -18.63 22.45 -18.86
CA ARG A 43 -19.09 23.71 -19.47
C ARG A 43 -20.46 23.56 -20.13
N GLN A 44 -20.66 22.49 -20.88
CA GLN A 44 -21.97 22.18 -21.48
C GLN A 44 -23.06 22.01 -20.43
N LEU A 45 -22.77 21.32 -19.33
CA LEU A 45 -23.71 21.16 -18.23
C LEU A 45 -24.04 22.50 -17.57
N ALA A 46 -23.04 23.39 -17.40
CA ALA A 46 -23.25 24.73 -16.87
C ALA A 46 -24.15 25.58 -17.79
N GLU A 47 -23.97 25.49 -19.12
CA GLU A 47 -24.84 26.15 -20.10
C GLU A 47 -26.27 25.63 -20.04
N ILE A 48 -26.45 24.31 -19.96
CA ILE A 48 -27.78 23.68 -19.81
C ILE A 48 -28.43 24.15 -18.51
N SER A 49 -27.67 24.21 -17.41
CA SER A 49 -28.16 24.70 -16.13
C SER A 49 -28.66 26.16 -16.21
N ALA A 50 -27.95 27.02 -16.93
CA ALA A 50 -28.37 28.40 -17.14
C ALA A 50 -29.64 28.49 -18.01
N MET A 51 -29.75 27.64 -19.05
CA MET A 51 -30.96 27.57 -19.88
C MET A 51 -32.17 27.10 -19.07
N THR A 52 -32.05 26.05 -18.26
CA THR A 52 -33.17 25.56 -17.44
C THR A 52 -33.58 26.58 -16.38
N GLU A 53 -32.62 27.28 -15.78
CA GLU A 53 -32.90 28.36 -14.83
C GLU A 53 -33.67 29.50 -15.50
N SER A 54 -33.30 29.88 -16.73
CA SER A 54 -33.95 30.97 -17.47
C SER A 54 -35.44 30.75 -17.75
N ILE A 55 -35.89 29.49 -17.79
CA ILE A 55 -37.30 29.11 -17.98
C ILE A 55 -38.00 28.72 -16.66
N GLY A 56 -37.37 28.97 -15.50
CA GLY A 56 -37.90 28.64 -14.18
C GLY A 56 -37.71 27.18 -13.73
N GLY A 57 -36.96 26.38 -14.49
CA GLY A 57 -36.67 24.96 -14.24
C GLY A 57 -35.56 24.69 -13.21
N LYS A 58 -35.03 25.73 -12.55
CA LYS A 58 -33.89 25.69 -11.61
C LYS A 58 -32.57 25.19 -12.23
N THR A 59 -31.58 24.86 -11.39
CA THR A 59 -30.19 24.57 -11.79
C THR A 59 -29.88 23.07 -11.80
N ALA A 60 -28.75 22.66 -12.41
CA ALA A 60 -28.33 21.26 -12.51
C ALA A 60 -28.34 20.48 -11.18
N PRO A 61 -27.83 21.01 -10.06
CA PRO A 61 -27.96 20.36 -8.76
C PRO A 61 -29.41 20.01 -8.36
N ASP A 62 -30.39 20.84 -8.71
CA ASP A 62 -31.79 20.68 -8.30
C ASP A 62 -32.46 19.49 -9.00
N TRP A 63 -32.14 19.24 -10.27
CA TRP A 63 -32.80 18.21 -11.08
C TRP A 63 -31.95 16.97 -11.36
N ALA A 64 -30.62 17.05 -11.24
CA ALA A 64 -29.73 15.92 -11.51
C ALA A 64 -29.38 15.09 -10.26
N MET A 65 -29.45 15.67 -9.06
CA MET A 65 -29.04 14.98 -7.83
C MET A 65 -30.20 14.25 -7.16
N LYS A 66 -29.97 12.99 -6.77
CA LYS A 66 -30.91 12.23 -5.93
C LYS A 66 -30.94 12.82 -4.50
N GLN A 67 -32.14 13.04 -3.97
CA GLN A 67 -32.33 13.72 -2.67
C GLN A 67 -31.68 12.99 -1.49
N ASP A 68 -31.61 11.66 -1.53
CA ASP A 68 -31.06 10.82 -0.46
C ASP A 68 -29.53 10.65 -0.52
N PHE A 69 -28.87 11.20 -1.55
CA PHE A 69 -27.44 10.98 -1.80
C PHE A 69 -26.73 12.30 -2.12
N ARG A 70 -26.79 13.26 -1.18
CA ARG A 70 -25.99 14.49 -1.27
C ARG A 70 -24.55 14.24 -0.84
N CYS A 71 -23.85 13.37 -1.56
CA CYS A 71 -22.40 13.45 -1.66
C CYS A 71 -22.09 14.56 -2.68
N GLY A 72 -21.18 15.49 -2.37
CA GLY A 72 -20.80 16.54 -3.32
C GLY A 72 -20.36 15.95 -4.66
N CYS A 73 -20.84 16.51 -5.77
CA CYS A 73 -20.49 16.07 -7.12
C CYS A 73 -19.68 17.16 -7.81
N TRP A 74 -18.42 16.89 -8.12
CA TRP A 74 -17.55 17.87 -8.78
C TRP A 74 -18.09 18.33 -10.14
N LEU A 75 -18.85 17.50 -10.86
CA LEU A 75 -19.46 17.88 -12.13
C LEU A 75 -20.53 18.99 -11.98
N MET A 76 -21.05 19.19 -10.77
CA MET A 76 -22.07 20.20 -10.45
C MET A 76 -21.45 21.50 -9.93
N GLU A 77 -20.13 21.55 -9.75
CA GLU A 77 -19.40 22.74 -9.30
C GLU A 77 -19.06 23.67 -10.46
N LYS A 78 -18.59 24.89 -10.15
CA LYS A 78 -18.06 25.82 -11.17
C LYS A 78 -16.92 25.14 -11.96
N PRO A 79 -16.84 25.36 -13.30
CA PRO A 79 -15.84 24.69 -14.14
C PRO A 79 -14.41 24.76 -13.59
N GLU A 80 -13.98 25.91 -13.08
CA GLU A 80 -12.63 26.11 -12.56
C GLU A 80 -12.37 25.28 -11.29
N THR A 81 -13.33 25.24 -10.37
CA THR A 81 -13.25 24.46 -9.12
C THR A 81 -13.31 22.96 -9.42
N ALA A 82 -14.25 22.56 -10.28
CA ALA A 82 -14.45 21.19 -10.71
C ALA A 82 -13.20 20.61 -11.37
N MET A 83 -12.66 21.31 -12.37
CA MET A 83 -11.49 20.84 -13.12
C MET A 83 -10.26 20.73 -12.24
N LYS A 84 -10.07 21.66 -11.29
CA LYS A 84 -8.97 21.58 -10.32
C LYS A 84 -9.08 20.34 -9.44
N ALA A 85 -10.26 20.03 -8.89
CA ALA A 85 -10.47 18.86 -8.04
C ALA A 85 -10.37 17.55 -8.83
N ILE A 86 -10.98 17.48 -10.01
CA ILE A 86 -10.97 16.27 -10.87
C ILE A 86 -9.55 15.95 -11.33
N THR A 87 -8.80 16.96 -11.80
CA THR A 87 -7.40 16.77 -12.22
C THR A 87 -6.56 16.20 -11.09
N ARG A 88 -6.69 16.75 -9.87
CA ARG A 88 -5.97 16.25 -8.69
C ARG A 88 -6.31 14.82 -8.34
N ASN A 89 -7.60 14.48 -8.30
CA ASN A 89 -8.03 13.12 -7.99
C ASN A 89 -7.55 12.12 -9.04
N LEU A 90 -7.58 12.49 -10.33
CA LEU A 90 -7.05 11.67 -11.41
C LEU A 90 -5.54 11.47 -11.26
N ASP A 91 -4.79 12.54 -11.00
CA ASP A 91 -3.34 12.49 -10.84
C ASP A 91 -2.91 11.62 -9.66
N ARG A 92 -3.65 11.72 -8.54
CA ARG A 92 -3.46 10.88 -7.36
C ARG A 92 -3.58 9.39 -7.70
N GLU A 93 -4.61 9.01 -8.46
CA GLU A 93 -4.83 7.62 -8.86
C GLU A 93 -3.80 7.14 -9.90
N ILE A 94 -3.35 8.01 -10.80
CA ILE A 94 -2.25 7.70 -11.72
C ILE A 94 -0.96 7.40 -10.93
N TRP A 95 -0.60 8.24 -9.94
CA TRP A 95 0.56 7.98 -9.09
C TRP A 95 0.43 6.67 -8.29
N ARG A 96 -0.77 6.37 -7.80
CA ARG A 96 -1.06 5.11 -7.10
C ARG A 96 -0.83 3.90 -8.01
N ASP A 97 -1.36 3.92 -9.24
CA ASP A 97 -1.16 2.85 -10.24
C ASP A 97 0.33 2.69 -10.61
N LEU A 98 1.01 3.80 -10.89
CA LEU A 98 2.44 3.79 -11.24
C LEU A 98 3.27 3.15 -10.11
N MET A 99 3.03 3.53 -8.86
CA MET A 99 3.73 2.94 -7.71
C MET A 99 3.44 1.46 -7.54
N GLN A 100 2.20 1.03 -7.72
CA GLN A 100 1.84 -0.38 -7.66
C GLN A 100 2.55 -1.20 -8.75
N ARG A 101 2.57 -0.68 -9.99
CA ARG A 101 3.20 -1.35 -11.14
C ARG A 101 4.71 -1.42 -11.04
N SER A 102 5.34 -0.42 -10.42
CA SER A 102 6.80 -0.38 -10.23
C SER A 102 7.35 -1.45 -9.29
N GLY A 103 6.49 -2.11 -8.49
CA GLY A 103 6.94 -2.99 -7.41
C GLY A 103 7.53 -2.27 -6.20
N MET A 104 7.71 -0.94 -6.21
CA MET A 104 8.36 -0.22 -5.12
C MET A 104 7.62 -0.34 -3.77
N LEU A 105 6.29 -0.43 -3.80
CA LEU A 105 5.48 -0.70 -2.61
C LEU A 105 5.80 -2.06 -1.96
N SER A 106 6.43 -2.98 -2.69
CA SER A 106 6.86 -4.30 -2.21
C SER A 106 8.19 -4.28 -1.45
N LEU A 107 8.94 -3.18 -1.54
CA LEU A 107 10.20 -2.95 -0.83
C LEU A 107 10.01 -2.13 0.45
N MET A 108 8.96 -1.31 0.51
CA MET A 108 8.65 -0.42 1.63
C MET A 108 8.08 -1.17 2.85
N ASP A 109 8.45 -0.77 4.06
CA ASP A 109 7.74 -1.20 5.27
C ASP A 109 6.36 -0.50 5.41
N ALA A 110 5.58 -0.86 6.42
CA ALA A 110 4.29 -0.25 6.68
C ALA A 110 4.34 1.27 6.91
N GLN A 111 5.39 1.79 7.54
CA GLN A 111 5.55 3.22 7.81
C GLN A 111 5.85 4.01 6.54
N ALA A 112 6.75 3.51 5.68
CA ALA A 112 7.07 4.10 4.40
C ALA A 112 5.84 4.08 3.47
N ARG A 113 5.06 2.99 3.48
CA ARG A 113 3.78 2.91 2.75
C ARG A 113 2.76 3.92 3.26
N ASP A 114 2.57 4.03 4.57
CA ASP A 114 1.66 5.03 5.18
C ASP A 114 2.09 6.46 4.82
N THR A 115 3.39 6.75 4.88
CA THR A 115 3.94 8.07 4.49
C THR A 115 3.62 8.40 3.03
N TRP A 116 3.78 7.43 2.12
CA TRP A 116 3.42 7.58 0.71
C TRP A 116 1.92 7.80 0.50
N TYR A 117 1.06 6.99 1.13
CA TYR A 117 -0.38 7.16 0.98
C TYR A 117 -0.85 8.51 1.52
N ARG A 118 -0.30 8.97 2.65
CA ARG A 118 -0.59 10.30 3.18
C ARG A 118 -0.13 11.42 2.26
N SER A 119 1.04 11.29 1.62
CA SER A 119 1.48 12.31 0.66
C SER A 119 0.52 12.42 -0.52
N LEU A 120 -0.06 11.30 -0.97
CA LEU A 120 -1.13 11.28 -1.96
C LEU A 120 -2.42 11.94 -1.46
N GLU A 121 -2.84 11.68 -0.22
CA GLU A 121 -4.05 12.26 0.37
C GLU A 121 -3.96 13.78 0.58
N TYR A 122 -2.80 14.28 1.00
CA TYR A 122 -2.53 15.70 1.23
C TYR A 122 -2.08 16.46 -0.01
N ASP A 123 -2.29 15.90 -1.21
CA ASP A 123 -1.91 16.50 -2.50
C ASP A 123 -0.42 16.90 -2.59
N ASN A 124 0.45 16.20 -1.85
CA ASN A 124 1.88 16.42 -1.82
C ASN A 124 2.58 15.41 -2.76
N PHE A 125 2.29 15.52 -4.05
CA PHE A 125 2.91 14.71 -5.10
C PHE A 125 3.28 15.57 -6.33
N PRO A 126 4.30 15.17 -7.11
CA PRO A 126 4.72 15.93 -8.28
C PRO A 126 3.62 15.98 -9.34
N GLU A 127 3.61 17.04 -10.16
CA GLU A 127 2.73 17.11 -11.33
C GLU A 127 2.97 15.90 -12.25
N ILE A 128 1.90 15.35 -12.82
CA ILE A 128 1.99 14.28 -13.82
C ILE A 128 2.61 14.81 -15.12
N SER A 129 3.92 14.55 -15.28
CA SER A 129 4.71 14.83 -16.48
C SER A 129 5.74 13.72 -16.69
N GLU A 130 6.24 13.56 -17.93
CA GLU A 130 7.25 12.53 -18.24
C GLU A 130 8.50 12.73 -17.37
N ALA A 131 8.98 13.98 -17.24
CA ALA A 131 10.14 14.32 -16.42
C ALA A 131 9.94 14.00 -14.93
N ASN A 132 8.79 14.35 -14.36
CA ASN A 132 8.53 14.10 -12.94
C ASN A 132 8.34 12.62 -12.64
N ILE A 133 7.68 11.87 -13.54
CA ILE A 133 7.54 10.40 -13.41
C ILE A 133 8.92 9.75 -13.45
N LEU A 134 9.74 10.08 -14.47
CA LEU A 134 11.10 9.54 -14.59
C LEU A 134 11.96 9.88 -13.39
N SER A 135 12.00 11.15 -12.98
CA SER A 135 12.80 11.59 -11.83
C SER A 135 12.35 10.92 -10.53
N THR A 136 11.04 10.73 -10.32
CA THR A 136 10.52 10.06 -9.11
C THR A 136 10.95 8.60 -9.08
N PHE A 137 10.76 7.87 -10.17
CA PHE A 137 11.12 6.45 -10.21
C PHE A 137 12.63 6.22 -10.23
N GLU A 138 13.41 7.14 -10.81
CA GLU A 138 14.87 7.12 -10.72
C GLU A 138 15.33 7.25 -9.27
N GLN A 139 14.80 8.23 -8.52
CA GLN A 139 15.12 8.39 -7.10
C GLN A 139 14.69 7.19 -6.26
N LEU A 140 13.48 6.67 -6.50
CA LEU A 140 13.00 5.48 -5.81
C LEU A 140 13.89 4.26 -6.09
N HIS A 141 14.35 4.10 -7.33
CA HIS A 141 15.26 3.01 -7.70
C HIS A 141 16.64 3.18 -7.07
N GLN A 142 17.20 4.38 -7.06
CA GLN A 142 18.49 4.68 -6.42
C GLN A 142 18.45 4.40 -4.91
N ASN A 143 17.32 4.69 -4.26
CA ASN A 143 17.15 4.54 -2.82
C ASN A 143 16.51 3.19 -2.41
N LYS A 144 16.27 2.28 -3.36
CA LYS A 144 15.47 1.06 -3.12
C LYS A 144 16.06 0.17 -2.01
N ASP A 145 17.39 0.05 -1.99
CA ASP A 145 18.11 -0.77 -1.02
C ASP A 145 18.03 -0.13 0.37
N GLU A 146 18.22 1.20 0.47
CA GLU A 146 18.07 1.93 1.73
C GLU A 146 16.63 1.84 2.28
N VAL A 147 15.62 1.97 1.41
CA VAL A 147 14.21 1.85 1.79
C VAL A 147 13.93 0.46 2.36
N PHE A 148 14.42 -0.58 1.70
CA PHE A 148 14.30 -1.95 2.17
C PHE A 148 15.02 -2.18 3.51
N GLU A 149 16.28 -1.77 3.61
CA GLU A 149 17.10 -1.91 4.82
C GLU A 149 16.49 -1.15 6.01
N ARG A 150 16.00 0.07 5.80
CA ARG A 150 15.28 0.83 6.83
C ARG A 150 14.05 0.08 7.33
N GLY A 151 13.35 -0.63 6.45
CA GLY A 151 12.26 -1.53 6.83
C GLY A 151 12.72 -2.61 7.81
N VAL A 152 13.83 -3.28 7.52
CA VAL A 152 14.42 -4.30 8.41
C VAL A 152 14.72 -3.69 9.78
N ILE A 153 15.33 -2.50 9.80
CA ILE A 153 15.67 -1.80 11.05
C ILE A 153 14.43 -1.39 11.84
N ASN A 154 13.35 -0.97 11.18
CA ASN A 154 12.11 -0.58 11.83
C ASN A 154 11.40 -1.77 12.49
N VAL A 155 11.38 -2.92 11.83
CA VAL A 155 10.89 -4.17 12.43
C VAL A 155 11.75 -4.55 13.65
N PHE A 156 13.08 -4.49 13.52
CA PHE A 156 14.01 -4.85 14.59
C PHE A 156 13.85 -3.96 15.83
N ARG A 157 13.84 -2.63 15.64
CA ARG A 157 13.59 -1.64 16.71
C ARG A 157 12.22 -1.79 17.34
N GLY A 158 11.27 -2.37 16.61
CA GLY A 158 9.93 -2.65 17.10
C GLY A 158 9.85 -3.77 18.13
N LEU A 159 10.89 -4.59 18.29
CA LEU A 159 10.90 -5.71 19.22
C LEU A 159 10.97 -5.24 20.67
N ASN A 160 10.30 -5.98 21.56
CA ASN A 160 10.42 -5.78 23.00
C ASN A 160 11.65 -6.52 23.54
N TRP A 161 12.68 -5.79 23.96
CA TRP A 161 13.95 -6.36 24.45
C TRP A 161 13.89 -6.92 25.88
N ASN A 162 12.76 -6.85 26.57
CA ASN A 162 12.60 -7.49 27.87
C ASN A 162 12.56 -9.03 27.78
N TYR A 163 12.41 -9.59 26.57
CA TYR A 163 12.49 -11.02 26.33
C TYR A 163 13.92 -11.45 25.99
N LYS A 164 14.42 -12.48 26.68
CA LYS A 164 15.76 -13.07 26.43
C LYS A 164 16.00 -13.46 24.96
N THR A 165 14.96 -13.82 24.22
CA THR A 165 15.05 -14.24 22.82
C THR A 165 15.06 -13.06 21.84
N ASN A 166 14.58 -11.89 22.26
CA ASN A 166 14.60 -10.67 21.45
C ASN A 166 15.90 -9.91 21.76
N CYS A 167 17.01 -10.37 21.19
CA CYS A 167 18.31 -9.77 21.41
C CYS A 167 18.38 -8.34 20.84
N PRO A 168 18.91 -7.35 21.58
CA PRO A 168 19.02 -5.96 21.12
C PRO A 168 20.09 -5.77 20.03
N CYS A 169 20.85 -6.82 19.69
CA CYS A 169 21.92 -6.78 18.69
C CYS A 169 21.58 -7.53 17.40
N LYS A 170 20.66 -8.51 17.44
CA LYS A 170 20.30 -9.37 16.30
C LYS A 170 18.97 -10.10 16.48
N PHE A 171 18.40 -10.59 15.38
CA PHE A 171 17.38 -11.62 15.46
C PHE A 171 18.00 -12.96 15.85
N GLY A 172 17.38 -13.64 16.82
CA GLY A 172 17.60 -15.07 17.05
C GLY A 172 16.68 -15.93 16.19
N SER A 173 16.71 -17.25 16.40
CA SER A 173 15.80 -18.21 15.72
C SER A 173 14.32 -18.04 16.12
N LYS A 174 14.04 -17.24 17.14
CA LYS A 174 12.68 -17.00 17.65
C LYS A 174 12.56 -15.60 18.24
N ILE A 175 11.45 -14.93 17.96
CA ILE A 175 11.05 -13.68 18.59
C ILE A 175 9.74 -13.84 19.37
N ILE A 176 9.52 -12.93 20.32
CA ILE A 176 8.28 -12.82 21.09
C ILE A 176 7.67 -11.45 20.83
N VAL A 177 6.41 -11.45 20.38
CA VAL A 177 5.63 -10.24 20.10
C VAL A 177 4.43 -10.20 21.03
N ASN A 178 4.20 -9.05 21.68
CA ASN A 178 3.02 -8.82 22.51
C ASN A 178 1.89 -8.22 21.68
N ASN A 179 0.65 -8.38 22.15
CA ASN A 179 -0.53 -7.80 21.53
C ASN A 179 -0.71 -8.18 20.05
N LEU A 180 -0.31 -9.41 19.68
CA LEU A 180 -0.59 -9.95 18.35
C LEU A 180 -2.00 -10.56 18.30
N VAL A 181 -2.42 -11.19 19.38
CA VAL A 181 -3.75 -11.78 19.53
C VAL A 181 -4.44 -11.23 20.77
N ARG A 182 -5.77 -11.32 20.82
CA ARG A 182 -6.56 -11.21 22.05
C ARG A 182 -7.29 -12.52 22.30
N TRP A 183 -7.60 -12.79 23.58
CA TRP A 183 -8.41 -13.92 23.99
C TRP A 183 -9.65 -13.41 24.72
N ASP A 184 -10.83 -13.83 24.28
CA ASP A 184 -12.10 -13.57 24.95
C ASP A 184 -12.98 -14.84 25.01
N ARG A 185 -14.25 -14.68 25.38
CA ARG A 185 -15.20 -15.79 25.48
C ARG A 185 -15.46 -16.54 24.16
N TRP A 186 -15.14 -15.91 23.03
CA TRP A 186 -15.28 -16.47 21.68
C TRP A 186 -13.97 -17.07 21.16
N GLY A 187 -12.91 -17.06 21.97
CA GLY A 187 -11.62 -17.66 21.64
C GLY A 187 -10.54 -16.62 21.31
N PHE A 188 -9.58 -17.04 20.49
CA PHE A 188 -8.52 -16.17 20.00
C PHE A 188 -9.01 -15.30 18.84
N HIS A 189 -8.55 -14.06 18.78
CA HIS A 189 -8.73 -13.16 17.64
C HIS A 189 -7.41 -12.47 17.33
N LEU A 190 -7.07 -12.32 16.05
CA LEU A 190 -5.92 -11.52 15.64
C LEU A 190 -6.20 -10.03 15.91
N ILE A 191 -5.22 -9.30 16.43
CA ILE A 191 -5.33 -7.84 16.62
C ILE A 191 -4.83 -7.16 15.36
N THR A 192 -5.64 -6.29 14.75
CA THR A 192 -5.21 -5.44 13.64
C THR A 192 -4.40 -4.25 14.15
N GLY A 193 -3.22 -4.02 13.58
CA GLY A 193 -2.42 -2.82 13.81
C GLY A 193 -0.91 -3.05 13.66
N GLN A 194 -0.11 -2.24 14.35
CA GLN A 194 1.34 -2.20 14.15
C GLN A 194 2.06 -3.55 14.28
N GLN A 195 1.59 -4.45 15.17
CA GLN A 195 2.24 -5.76 15.34
C GLN A 195 1.94 -6.72 14.19
N THR A 196 0.73 -6.69 13.63
CA THR A 196 0.41 -7.44 12.41
C THR A 196 1.12 -6.85 11.20
N ASP A 197 1.26 -5.53 11.12
CA ASP A 197 1.99 -4.88 10.03
C ASP A 197 3.46 -5.30 10.03
N ARG A 198 4.11 -5.34 11.20
CA ARG A 198 5.48 -5.86 11.35
C ARG A 198 5.61 -7.33 10.97
N LEU A 199 4.60 -8.15 11.27
CA LEU A 199 4.59 -9.57 10.87
C LEU A 199 4.51 -9.71 9.34
N VAL A 200 3.69 -8.89 8.68
CA VAL A 200 3.61 -8.83 7.21
C VAL A 200 4.93 -8.32 6.60
N ASP A 201 5.54 -7.29 7.19
CA ASP A 201 6.82 -6.76 6.73
C ASP A 201 7.93 -7.82 6.89
N LEU A 202 7.96 -8.59 7.99
CA LEU A 202 8.86 -9.74 8.16
C LEU A 202 8.66 -10.81 7.08
N GLU A 203 7.42 -11.21 6.82
CA GLU A 203 7.11 -12.19 5.76
C GLU A 203 7.65 -11.70 4.42
N ARG A 204 7.40 -10.45 4.06
CA ARG A 204 7.87 -9.84 2.82
C ARG A 204 9.38 -9.84 2.70
N MET A 205 10.10 -9.46 3.76
CA MET A 205 11.56 -9.46 3.78
C MET A 205 12.13 -10.87 3.54
N LEU A 206 11.53 -11.89 4.15
CA LEU A 206 11.94 -13.28 3.94
C LEU A 206 11.65 -13.77 2.51
N HIS A 207 10.52 -13.36 1.92
CA HIS A 207 10.22 -13.68 0.52
C HIS A 207 11.21 -13.02 -0.44
N LEU A 208 11.53 -11.74 -0.22
CA LEU A 208 12.54 -11.01 -1.00
C LEU A 208 13.91 -11.69 -0.93
N PHE A 209 14.36 -12.08 0.27
CA PHE A 209 15.62 -12.80 0.40
C PHE A 209 15.59 -14.20 -0.21
N SER A 210 14.48 -14.91 -0.15
CA SER A 210 14.36 -16.23 -0.79
C SER A 210 14.15 -16.16 -2.31
N GLY A 211 14.04 -14.96 -2.91
CA GLY A 211 13.74 -14.79 -4.32
C GLY A 211 12.33 -15.24 -4.70
N LYS A 212 11.44 -15.39 -3.71
CA LYS A 212 10.06 -15.81 -3.92
C LYS A 212 9.15 -14.60 -4.18
N PRO A 213 8.04 -14.78 -4.92
CA PRO A 213 7.05 -13.74 -5.05
C PRO A 213 6.52 -13.35 -3.67
N ILE A 214 6.36 -12.05 -3.43
CA ILE A 214 5.74 -11.54 -2.21
C ILE A 214 4.25 -11.92 -2.23
N PRO A 215 3.69 -12.48 -1.14
CA PRO A 215 2.26 -12.76 -1.06
C PRO A 215 1.43 -11.49 -1.26
N ASP A 216 0.35 -11.60 -2.04
CA ASP A 216 -0.65 -10.53 -2.15
C ASP A 216 -1.22 -10.21 -0.75
N ASN A 217 -1.71 -8.99 -0.54
CA ASN A 217 -2.38 -8.58 0.71
C ASN A 217 -3.55 -9.50 1.07
N ARG A 218 -4.14 -10.20 0.09
CA ARG A 218 -5.22 -11.19 0.29
C ARG A 218 -4.73 -12.54 0.81
N GLU A 219 -3.43 -12.82 0.71
CA GLU A 219 -2.85 -14.12 1.06
C GLU A 219 -1.68 -14.00 2.02
N ASN A 220 -1.41 -12.80 2.56
CA ASN A 220 -0.31 -12.59 3.50
C ASN A 220 -0.51 -13.38 4.81
N ILE A 221 0.56 -13.42 5.61
CA ILE A 221 0.61 -14.16 6.87
C ILE A 221 -0.52 -13.80 7.83
N THR A 222 -1.01 -12.56 7.86
CA THR A 222 -2.07 -12.18 8.79
C THR A 222 -3.42 -12.76 8.36
N ILE A 223 -3.72 -12.77 7.05
CA ILE A 223 -4.92 -13.44 6.53
C ILE A 223 -4.87 -14.95 6.80
N ARG A 224 -3.71 -15.60 6.53
CA ARG A 224 -3.56 -17.04 6.77
C ARG A 224 -3.64 -17.39 8.26
N LEU A 225 -3.04 -16.59 9.13
CA LEU A 225 -3.07 -16.77 10.58
C LEU A 225 -4.47 -16.53 11.14
N ASP A 226 -5.18 -15.50 10.70
CA ASP A 226 -6.55 -15.22 11.13
C ASP A 226 -7.51 -16.34 10.71
N GLY A 227 -7.40 -16.81 9.45
CA GLY A 227 -8.15 -17.99 8.99
C GLY A 227 -7.85 -19.26 9.79
N HIS A 228 -6.59 -19.47 10.20
CA HIS A 228 -6.23 -20.58 11.08
C HIS A 228 -6.87 -20.45 12.47
N ILE A 229 -6.79 -19.27 13.08
CA ILE A 229 -7.36 -18.98 14.40
C ILE A 229 -8.87 -19.23 14.40
N GLN A 230 -9.58 -18.80 13.35
CA GLN A 230 -11.01 -19.00 13.20
C GLN A 230 -11.40 -20.47 12.96
N SER A 231 -10.62 -21.20 12.16
CA SER A 231 -10.93 -22.58 11.78
C SER A 231 -10.62 -23.62 12.86
N VAL A 232 -9.66 -23.35 13.75
CA VAL A 232 -9.21 -24.33 14.74
C VAL A 232 -9.26 -23.76 16.15
N GLN A 233 -10.48 -23.55 16.64
CA GLN A 233 -10.73 -23.15 18.02
C GLN A 233 -10.03 -24.11 19.00
N GLY A 234 -9.08 -23.59 19.78
CA GLY A 234 -8.34 -24.33 20.80
C GLY A 234 -6.99 -24.92 20.37
N LYS A 235 -6.61 -24.89 19.08
CA LYS A 235 -5.19 -25.08 18.71
C LYS A 235 -4.47 -23.74 18.82
N GLU A 236 -3.32 -23.74 19.48
CA GLU A 236 -2.55 -22.53 19.79
C GLU A 236 -1.28 -22.41 18.93
N ARG A 237 -1.22 -23.13 17.80
CA ARG A 237 -0.02 -23.25 16.97
C ARG A 237 -0.37 -23.27 15.48
N TYR A 238 0.06 -22.21 14.81
CA TYR A 238 0.11 -22.09 13.36
C TYR A 238 1.51 -22.46 12.85
N GLU A 239 1.58 -23.04 11.64
CA GLU A 239 2.84 -23.35 10.98
C GLU A 239 2.67 -23.25 9.46
N ASP A 240 3.62 -22.57 8.80
CA ASP A 240 3.75 -22.51 7.35
C ASP A 240 5.20 -22.75 6.91
N GLU A 241 5.57 -22.28 5.71
CA GLU A 241 6.94 -22.41 5.21
C GLU A 241 7.97 -21.58 6.00
N MET A 242 7.60 -20.37 6.42
CA MET A 242 8.53 -19.38 6.99
C MET A 242 8.51 -19.38 8.52
N PHE A 243 7.34 -19.65 9.11
CA PHE A 243 7.07 -19.43 10.52
C PHE A 243 6.43 -20.63 11.23
N ILE A 244 6.77 -20.78 12.49
CA ILE A 244 5.94 -21.48 13.49
C ILE A 244 5.49 -20.43 14.49
N ILE A 245 4.18 -20.20 14.59
CA ILE A 245 3.59 -19.17 15.46
C ILE A 245 2.79 -19.87 16.55
N LYS A 246 3.28 -19.78 17.80
CA LYS A 246 2.54 -20.19 18.98
C LYS A 246 1.97 -18.97 19.68
N TYR A 247 0.66 -18.89 19.89
CA TYR A 247 -0.01 -17.76 20.52
C TYR A 247 -0.61 -18.12 21.88
N PHE A 248 -0.75 -17.13 22.76
CA PHE A 248 -1.06 -17.35 24.18
C PHE A 248 -2.17 -16.41 24.65
N LYS A 249 -2.98 -16.84 25.63
CA LYS A 249 -4.12 -16.07 26.17
C LYS A 249 -3.76 -14.69 26.72
N LYS A 250 -2.51 -14.48 27.13
CA LYS A 250 -1.99 -13.16 27.54
C LYS A 250 -1.78 -12.18 26.37
N GLY A 251 -2.09 -12.60 25.14
CA GLY A 251 -2.00 -11.80 23.92
C GLY A 251 -0.65 -11.83 23.19
N SER A 252 0.33 -12.56 23.73
CA SER A 252 1.64 -12.71 23.10
C SER A 252 1.66 -13.83 22.07
N ALA A 253 2.56 -13.73 21.09
CA ALA A 253 2.91 -14.81 20.18
C ALA A 253 4.43 -15.04 20.15
N HIS A 254 4.83 -16.29 20.10
CA HIS A 254 6.19 -16.74 19.86
C HIS A 254 6.30 -17.13 18.40
N ILE A 255 7.12 -16.40 17.64
CA ILE A 255 7.34 -16.62 16.22
C ILE A 255 8.72 -17.24 16.07
N THR A 256 8.77 -18.48 15.60
CA THR A 256 10.01 -19.20 15.32
C THR A 256 10.24 -19.20 13.81
N PHE A 257 11.43 -18.82 13.38
CA PHE A 257 11.80 -18.79 11.97
C PHE A 257 12.29 -20.17 11.52
N LYS A 258 11.78 -20.65 10.38
CA LYS A 258 12.15 -21.96 9.82
C LYS A 258 13.37 -21.88 8.89
N ARG A 259 13.61 -20.70 8.30
CA ARG A 259 14.66 -20.43 7.32
C ARG A 259 15.73 -19.54 7.94
N LEU A 260 16.59 -20.14 8.78
CA LEU A 260 17.59 -19.39 9.57
C LEU A 260 18.61 -18.66 8.69
N GLU A 261 18.91 -19.19 7.51
CA GLU A 261 19.80 -18.54 6.54
C GLU A 261 19.27 -17.19 6.04
N LEU A 262 17.94 -17.00 6.03
CA LEU A 262 17.33 -15.70 5.69
C LEU A 262 17.42 -14.73 6.87
N ILE A 263 17.42 -15.25 8.10
CA ILE A 263 17.63 -14.45 9.32
C ILE A 263 19.07 -13.97 9.42
N ASP A 264 20.04 -14.77 8.98
CA ASP A 264 21.43 -14.34 8.89
C ASP A 264 21.57 -13.14 7.93
N ARG A 265 20.88 -13.14 6.78
CA ARG A 265 20.85 -11.98 5.87
C ARG A 265 20.19 -10.74 6.46
N ILE A 266 19.14 -10.91 7.27
CA ILE A 266 18.55 -9.82 8.05
C ILE A 266 19.59 -9.25 9.03
N ASN A 267 20.30 -10.14 9.73
CA ASN A 267 21.31 -9.76 10.71
C ASN A 267 22.52 -9.06 10.08
N ASP A 268 22.90 -9.40 8.85
CA ASP A 268 23.94 -8.68 8.10
C ASP A 268 23.57 -7.21 7.87
N ILE A 269 22.29 -6.90 7.63
CA ILE A 269 21.80 -5.52 7.54
C ILE A 269 21.91 -4.84 8.90
N ILE A 270 21.41 -5.48 9.97
CA ILE A 270 21.45 -4.91 11.32
C ILE A 270 22.90 -4.59 11.73
N ALA A 271 23.83 -5.48 11.44
CA ALA A 271 25.25 -5.30 11.72
C ALA A 271 25.84 -4.05 11.04
N ARG A 272 25.46 -3.76 9.80
CA ARG A 272 25.89 -2.55 9.08
C ARG A 272 25.35 -1.26 9.69
N TYR A 273 24.12 -1.27 10.22
CA TYR A 273 23.50 -0.10 10.84
C TYR A 273 23.92 0.13 12.29
N PHE A 274 24.38 -0.92 12.99
CA PHE A 274 24.81 -0.85 14.39
C PHE A 274 26.22 -1.43 14.58
N PRO A 275 27.26 -0.86 13.94
CA PRO A 275 28.60 -1.42 13.91
C PRO A 275 29.28 -1.51 15.29
N SER A 276 28.89 -0.66 16.24
CA SER A 276 29.44 -0.63 17.60
C SER A 276 28.71 -1.54 18.60
N VAL A 277 27.67 -2.27 18.17
CA VAL A 277 26.83 -3.11 19.05
C VAL A 277 27.26 -4.59 19.02
N LEU A 278 28.15 -4.97 18.11
CA LEU A 278 28.66 -6.35 17.97
C LEU A 278 30.03 -6.60 18.62
N SER A 279 30.61 -5.62 19.31
CA SER A 279 31.76 -5.81 20.18
C SER A 279 31.30 -6.09 21.62
N ALA A 280 30.74 -7.28 21.86
CA ALA A 280 30.55 -7.87 23.19
C ALA A 280 30.39 -9.39 23.11
#